data_AF-A0A1W1UNL4-F1
#
_entry.id   AF-A0A1W1UNL4-F1
#
_cell.length_a   1.000
_cell.length_b   1.000
_cell.length_c   1.000
_cell.angle_alpha   90.00
_cell.angle_beta   90.00
_cell.angle_gamma   90.00
#
_symmetry.space_group_name_H-M   'P 1'
#
loop_
_entity.id
_entity.type
_entity.pdbx_description
1 polymer ?
#
loop_
_entity_poly.entity_id
_entity_poly.type
_entity_poly.pdbx_seq_one_letter_code
_entity_poly.pdbx_strand_id
1 'polypeptide(L)'
;MKDLLFNTNIATGDIILNPKYRNKLEQLVTVIITVLKVDSGTSIQLNHWSYRVSPECVAHSLEFGNNCNENTYILTLTESKYISFNEFSFISTEGEIYLYDSVDVNGIIHFFNTFLKERKIKFECIFLNRCNLQCESY
;
A
#
# COMPACT_ATOMS: atom_id res chain seq x y z
N MET A 1 17.59 13.91 13.65
CA MET A 1 16.32 13.15 13.76
C MET A 1 16.36 12.05 12.72
N LYS A 2 15.96 10.82 13.06
CA LYS A 2 15.73 9.79 12.04
C LYS A 2 14.55 10.27 11.20
N ASP A 3 14.70 10.32 9.88
CA ASP A 3 13.60 10.64 8.98
C ASP A 3 12.63 9.44 9.01
N LEU A 4 11.56 9.53 9.80
CA LEU A 4 10.48 8.55 9.82
C LEU A 4 9.48 8.85 8.69
N LEU A 5 8.85 7.80 8.12
CA LEU A 5 7.83 7.99 7.09
C LEU A 5 6.55 8.47 7.75
N PHE A 6 6.19 7.87 8.89
CA PHE A 6 5.07 8.29 9.72
C PHE A 6 5.51 8.58 11.15
N ASN A 7 4.86 9.59 11.75
CA ASN A 7 4.90 9.84 13.17
C ASN A 7 3.60 9.34 13.80
N THR A 8 3.69 8.41 14.74
CA THR A 8 2.52 7.95 15.49
C THR A 8 2.37 8.81 16.74
N ASN A 9 1.26 9.55 16.84
CA ASN A 9 0.86 10.15 18.09
C ASN A 9 0.19 9.09 18.96
N ILE A 10 0.96 8.47 19.86
CA ILE A 10 0.49 7.37 20.72
C ILE A 10 -0.68 7.80 21.62
N ALA A 11 -0.76 9.09 21.97
CA ALA A 11 -1.81 9.60 22.85
C ALA A 11 -3.18 9.69 22.13
N THR A 12 -3.19 9.94 20.82
CA THR A 12 -4.43 10.05 20.02
C THR A 12 -4.67 8.85 19.10
N GLY A 13 -3.65 8.02 18.88
CA GLY A 13 -3.69 6.97 17.87
C GLY A 13 -3.49 7.48 16.45
N ASP A 14 -3.22 8.78 16.26
CA ASP A 14 -3.07 9.36 14.93
C ASP A 14 -1.75 8.96 14.28
N ILE A 15 -1.82 8.56 13.01
CA ILE A 15 -0.66 8.30 12.17
C ILE A 15 -0.47 9.52 11.26
N ILE A 16 0.56 10.31 11.51
CA ILE A 16 0.85 11.56 10.79
C ILE A 16 1.95 11.30 9.77
N LEU A 17 1.60 11.40 8.49
CA LEU A 17 2.56 11.30 7.39
C LEU A 17 3.57 12.44 7.42
N ASN A 18 4.86 12.12 7.30
CA ASN A 18 5.89 13.12 7.07
C ASN A 18 5.67 13.80 5.70
N PRO A 19 5.43 15.13 5.66
CA PRO A 19 5.07 15.84 4.43
C PRO A 19 6.08 15.67 3.29
N LYS A 20 7.36 15.43 3.60
CA LYS A 20 8.44 15.17 2.63
C LYS A 20 8.11 14.00 1.68
N TYR A 21 7.32 13.03 2.13
CA TYR A 21 7.02 11.82 1.37
C TYR A 21 5.60 11.78 0.80
N ARG A 22 4.78 12.81 1.03
CA ARG A 22 3.38 12.84 0.57
C ARG A 22 3.24 12.60 -0.92
N ASN A 23 3.91 13.41 -1.74
CA ASN A 23 3.82 13.31 -3.19
C ASN A 23 4.24 11.92 -3.72
N LYS A 24 5.23 11.30 -3.07
CA LYS A 24 5.68 9.95 -3.43
C LYS A 24 4.60 8.91 -3.16
N LEU A 25 4.00 8.93 -1.98
CA LEU A 25 2.91 8.00 -1.65
C LEU A 25 1.67 8.25 -2.52
N GLU A 26 1.33 9.50 -2.82
CA GLU A 26 0.23 9.82 -3.73
C GLU A 26 0.48 9.26 -5.14
N GLN A 27 1.68 9.45 -5.68
CA GLN A 27 2.07 8.89 -6.98
C GLN A 27 1.93 7.37 -6.99
N LEU A 28 2.40 6.68 -5.95
CA LEU A 28 2.27 5.24 -5.81
C LEU A 28 0.81 4.78 -5.86
N VAL A 29 -0.08 5.42 -5.10
CA VAL A 29 -1.50 5.05 -5.11
C VAL A 29 -2.13 5.34 -6.47
N THR A 30 -1.80 6.47 -7.11
CA THR A 30 -2.28 6.79 -8.46
C THR A 30 -1.85 5.73 -9.48
N VAL A 31 -0.64 5.20 -9.36
CA VAL A 31 -0.13 4.17 -10.27
C VAL A 31 -0.83 2.84 -10.03
N ILE A 32 -1.05 2.45 -8.77
CA ILE A 32 -1.85 1.27 -8.43
C ILE A 32 -3.25 1.39 -9.04
N ILE A 33 -3.94 2.53 -8.86
CA ILE A 33 -5.27 2.78 -9.46
C ILE A 33 -5.22 2.64 -10.99
N THR A 34 -4.17 3.18 -11.62
CA THR A 34 -4.01 3.17 -13.08
C THR A 34 -3.75 1.77 -13.62
N VAL A 35 -2.82 1.03 -13.01
CA VAL A 35 -2.49 -0.36 -13.37
C VAL A 35 -3.72 -1.26 -13.20
N LEU A 36 -4.42 -1.10 -12.07
CA LEU A 36 -5.64 -1.85 -11.79
C LEU A 36 -6.86 -1.33 -12.56
N LYS A 37 -6.75 -0.25 -13.37
CA LYS A 37 -7.89 0.34 -14.11
C LYS A 37 -9.14 0.52 -13.23
N VAL A 38 -8.95 1.10 -12.05
CA VAL A 38 -9.97 1.26 -11.02
C VAL A 38 -10.64 2.63 -11.15
N ASP A 39 -11.97 2.63 -11.24
CA ASP A 39 -12.78 3.84 -11.28
C ASP A 39 -13.47 4.12 -9.94
N SER A 40 -13.94 5.36 -9.75
CA SER A 40 -14.77 5.74 -8.60
C SER A 40 -15.98 4.80 -8.46
N GLY A 41 -16.21 4.27 -7.26
CA GLY A 41 -17.30 3.32 -6.96
C GLY A 41 -16.90 1.84 -7.02
N THR A 42 -15.67 1.53 -7.44
CA THR A 42 -15.13 0.15 -7.43
C THR A 42 -14.33 -0.14 -6.17
N SER A 43 -13.84 -1.38 -6.02
CA SER A 43 -12.97 -1.78 -4.90
C SER A 43 -11.57 -2.16 -5.36
N ILE A 44 -10.59 -1.81 -4.53
CA ILE A 44 -9.25 -2.38 -4.54
C ILE A 44 -9.15 -3.34 -3.37
N GLN A 45 -8.77 -4.56 -3.66
CA GLN A 45 -8.46 -5.58 -2.67
C GLN A 45 -6.98 -5.58 -2.38
N LEU A 46 -6.62 -5.71 -1.11
CA LEU A 46 -5.24 -5.93 -0.66
C LEU A 46 -5.13 -7.31 -0.04
N ASN A 47 -4.24 -8.14 -0.58
CA ASN A 47 -3.73 -9.32 0.09
C ASN A 47 -2.33 -9.00 0.63
N HIS A 48 -2.13 -9.21 1.94
CA HIS A 48 -0.89 -8.85 2.62
C HIS A 48 -0.27 -10.08 3.28
N TRP A 49 1.00 -10.30 3.01
CA TRP A 49 1.82 -11.22 3.80
C TRP A 49 3.20 -10.63 4.06
N SER A 50 3.85 -11.16 5.09
CA SER A 50 5.21 -10.79 5.45
C SER A 50 6.05 -12.03 5.68
N TYR A 51 7.31 -11.96 5.32
CA TYR A 51 8.28 -13.01 5.53
C TYR A 51 9.63 -12.42 5.92
N ARG A 52 10.39 -13.17 6.71
CA ARG A 52 11.70 -12.75 7.17
C ARG A 52 12.74 -13.19 6.13
N VAL A 53 13.38 -12.22 5.47
CA VAL A 53 14.44 -12.47 4.47
C VAL A 53 15.77 -12.79 5.17
N SER A 54 16.03 -12.11 6.30
CA SER A 54 17.19 -12.33 7.16
C SER A 54 16.85 -11.97 8.62
N PRO A 55 17.70 -12.30 9.61
CA PRO A 55 17.42 -11.99 11.02
C PRO A 55 17.07 -10.51 11.29
N GLU A 56 17.58 -9.57 10.49
CA GLU A 56 17.34 -8.12 10.64
C GLU A 56 16.39 -7.54 9.58
N CYS A 57 15.87 -8.36 8.66
CA CYS A 57 15.12 -7.88 7.49
C CYS A 57 13.79 -8.62 7.34
N VAL A 58 12.70 -7.87 7.40
CA VAL A 58 11.35 -8.35 7.10
C VAL A 58 10.91 -7.71 5.78
N ALA A 59 10.42 -8.53 4.86
CA ALA A 59 9.77 -8.07 3.64
C ALA A 59 8.26 -8.27 3.79
N HIS A 60 7.50 -7.30 3.32
CA HIS A 60 6.05 -7.35 3.22
C HIS A 60 5.67 -7.30 1.74
N SER A 61 4.90 -8.27 1.29
CA SER A 61 4.28 -8.24 -0.03
C SER A 61 2.86 -7.73 0.13
N LEU A 62 2.55 -6.63 -0.56
CA LEU A 62 1.22 -6.06 -0.68
C LEU A 62 0.75 -6.28 -2.11
N GLU A 63 -0.13 -7.26 -2.29
CA GLU A 63 -0.73 -7.55 -3.58
C GLU A 63 -2.07 -6.86 -3.70
N PHE A 64 -2.17 -5.95 -4.65
CA PHE A 64 -3.38 -5.23 -4.97
C PHE A 64 -4.05 -5.86 -6.18
N GLY A 65 -5.36 -6.01 -6.11
CA GLY A 65 -6.19 -6.49 -7.21
C GLY A 65 -7.54 -5.79 -7.24
N ASN A 66 -8.33 -6.05 -8.28
CA ASN A 66 -9.71 -5.61 -8.41
C ASN A 66 -10.54 -6.80 -8.88
N ASN A 67 -11.72 -7.03 -8.31
CA ASN A 67 -12.61 -8.13 -8.74
C ASN A 67 -13.01 -8.00 -10.22
N CYS A 68 -13.02 -6.78 -10.78
CA CYS A 68 -13.50 -6.50 -12.12
C CYS A 68 -12.46 -6.70 -13.24
N ASN A 69 -11.21 -7.01 -12.91
CA ASN A 69 -10.18 -7.26 -13.91
C ASN A 69 -9.10 -8.21 -13.40
N GLU A 70 -8.35 -8.79 -14.34
CA GLU A 70 -7.24 -9.70 -14.03
C GLU A 70 -5.94 -8.95 -13.69
N ASN A 71 -5.96 -7.62 -13.67
CA ASN A 71 -4.75 -6.84 -13.40
C ASN A 71 -4.41 -6.88 -11.92
N THR A 72 -3.13 -7.04 -11.63
CA THR A 72 -2.59 -6.97 -10.27
C THR A 72 -1.46 -5.94 -10.20
N TYR A 73 -1.20 -5.45 -9.00
CA TYR A 73 -0.01 -4.67 -8.69
C TYR A 73 0.62 -5.24 -7.43
N ILE A 74 1.92 -5.53 -7.47
CA ILE A 74 2.64 -6.07 -6.30
C ILE A 74 3.59 -5.01 -5.76
N LEU A 75 3.45 -4.67 -4.48
CA LEU A 75 4.36 -3.78 -3.79
C LEU A 75 5.11 -4.54 -2.70
N THR A 76 6.43 -4.63 -2.84
CA THR A 76 7.32 -5.15 -1.82
C THR A 76 7.80 -4.00 -0.94
N LEU A 77 7.57 -4.10 0.37
CA LEU A 77 8.09 -3.18 1.38
C LEU A 77 9.14 -3.91 2.22
N THR A 78 10.36 -3.40 2.26
CA THR A 78 11.47 -4.01 2.97
C THR A 78 11.84 -3.16 4.19
N GLU A 79 11.70 -3.72 5.39
CA GLU A 79 12.18 -3.08 6.62
C GLU A 79 13.71 -2.97 6.60
N SER A 80 14.21 -1.77 6.80
CA SER A 80 15.60 -1.32 6.64
C SER A 80 15.89 -0.18 7.62
N LYS A 81 17.16 0.19 7.83
CA LYS A 81 17.52 1.32 8.72
C LYS A 81 17.35 2.70 8.05
N TYR A 82 16.67 2.78 6.90
CA TYR A 82 16.44 4.00 6.11
C TYR A 82 15.18 3.89 5.24
N ILE A 83 14.71 5.03 4.73
CA ILE A 83 13.60 5.11 3.77
C ILE A 83 14.15 5.35 2.37
N SER A 84 13.78 4.51 1.39
CA SER A 84 14.12 4.71 -0.02
C SER A 84 12.97 4.35 -0.94
N PHE A 85 12.71 5.25 -1.89
CA PHE A 85 11.70 5.08 -2.93
C PHE A 85 12.39 5.08 -4.28
N ASN A 86 12.45 3.90 -4.92
CA ASN A 86 13.03 3.75 -6.25
C ASN A 86 12.04 4.26 -7.31
N GLU A 87 12.55 4.73 -8.45
CA GLU A 87 11.71 5.24 -9.54
C GLU A 87 10.75 4.17 -10.08
N PHE A 88 11.25 2.92 -10.23
CA PHE A 88 10.44 1.77 -10.65
C PHE A 88 9.23 1.51 -9.75
N SER A 89 9.30 1.89 -8.48
CA SER A 89 8.22 1.73 -7.51
C SER A 89 6.99 2.57 -7.83
N PHE A 90 7.08 3.51 -8.77
CA PHE A 90 6.00 4.41 -9.16
C PHE A 90 5.58 4.30 -10.62
N ILE A 91 6.13 3.40 -11.43
CA ILE A 91 5.78 3.36 -12.88
C ILE A 91 5.60 1.95 -13.42
N SER A 92 5.97 0.94 -12.65
CA SER A 92 5.89 -0.46 -13.06
C SER A 92 4.63 -1.12 -12.50
N THR A 93 4.37 -2.38 -12.86
CA THR A 93 3.35 -3.21 -12.21
C THR A 93 3.83 -3.80 -10.88
N GLU A 94 5.12 -3.64 -10.55
CA GLU A 94 5.75 -4.21 -9.36
C GLU A 94 6.76 -3.23 -8.72
N GLY A 95 6.48 -2.77 -7.50
CA GLY A 95 7.36 -1.82 -6.81
C GLY A 95 8.13 -2.43 -5.64
N GLU A 96 9.32 -1.87 -5.33
CA GLU A 96 10.05 -2.14 -4.09
C GLU A 96 10.37 -0.83 -3.35
N ILE A 97 10.08 -0.78 -2.05
CA ILE A 97 10.36 0.39 -1.20
C ILE A 97 11.04 -0.07 0.09
N TYR A 98 12.05 0.66 0.52
CA TYR A 98 12.71 0.43 1.81
C TYR A 98 12.10 1.36 2.86
N LEU A 99 11.78 0.83 4.03
CA LEU A 99 11.11 1.53 5.13
C LEU A 99 11.84 1.32 6.44
N TYR A 100 11.53 2.08 7.48
CA TYR A 100 12.24 1.98 8.75
C TYR A 100 11.79 0.78 9.59
N ASP A 101 10.48 0.56 9.70
CA ASP A 101 9.89 -0.52 10.49
C ASP A 101 8.43 -0.83 10.08
N SER A 102 7.80 -1.75 10.80
CA SER A 102 6.40 -2.14 10.62
C SER A 102 5.37 -1.03 10.84
N VAL A 103 5.71 0.05 11.56
CA VAL A 103 4.81 1.21 11.74
C VAL A 103 4.67 1.92 10.41
N ASP A 104 5.77 2.04 9.65
CA ASP A 104 5.75 2.63 8.32
C ASP A 104 4.87 1.81 7.36
N VAL A 105 4.94 0.46 7.42
CA VAL A 105 4.09 -0.42 6.61
C VAL A 105 2.61 -0.19 6.90
N ASN A 106 2.21 -0.20 8.18
CA ASN A 106 0.83 0.05 8.58
C ASN A 106 0.38 1.48 8.22
N GLY A 107 1.28 2.46 8.35
CA GLY A 107 1.02 3.83 7.94
C GLY A 107 0.76 3.95 6.44
N ILE A 108 1.49 3.23 5.59
CA ILE A 108 1.24 3.18 4.13
C ILE A 108 -0.15 2.62 3.86
N ILE A 109 -0.50 1.48 4.46
CA ILE A 109 -1.81 0.84 4.27
C ILE A 109 -2.94 1.80 4.72
N HIS A 110 -2.75 2.47 5.85
CA HIS A 110 -3.69 3.48 6.34
C HIS A 110 -3.81 4.68 5.39
N PHE A 111 -2.69 5.18 4.87
CA PHE A 111 -2.67 6.25 3.88
C PHE A 111 -3.43 5.85 2.61
N PHE A 112 -3.23 4.63 2.12
CA PHE A 112 -3.92 4.10 0.94
C PHE A 112 -5.43 4.09 1.17
N ASN A 113 -5.88 3.54 2.30
CA ASN A 113 -7.29 3.51 2.66
C ASN A 113 -7.91 4.91 2.64
N THR A 114 -7.25 5.89 3.28
CA THR A 114 -7.74 7.27 3.36
C THR A 114 -7.79 7.92 1.97
N PHE A 115 -6.71 7.81 1.19
CA PHE A 115 -6.61 8.40 -0.15
C PHE A 115 -7.61 7.80 -1.16
N LEU A 116 -7.86 6.49 -1.06
CA LEU A 116 -8.85 5.79 -1.88
C LEU A 116 -10.28 6.15 -1.48
N LYS A 117 -10.55 6.29 -0.17
CA LYS A 117 -11.86 6.73 0.35
C LYS A 117 -12.23 8.12 -0.15
N GLU A 118 -11.29 9.06 -0.20
CA GLU A 118 -11.48 10.40 -0.78
C GLU A 118 -11.91 10.34 -2.26
N ARG A 119 -11.51 9.29 -2.98
CA ARG A 119 -11.87 9.02 -4.38
C ARG A 119 -13.07 8.10 -4.55
N LYS A 120 -13.78 7.79 -3.46
CA LYS A 120 -14.91 6.84 -3.46
C LYS A 120 -14.53 5.45 -3.99
N ILE A 121 -13.26 5.05 -3.83
CA ILE A 121 -12.79 3.69 -4.09
C ILE A 121 -12.77 2.96 -2.77
N LYS A 122 -13.41 1.78 -2.71
CA LYS A 122 -13.43 0.96 -1.50
C LYS A 122 -12.09 0.23 -1.39
N PHE A 123 -11.46 0.27 -0.21
CA PHE A 123 -10.24 -0.48 0.05
C PHE A 123 -10.55 -1.65 0.98
N GLU A 124 -10.27 -2.87 0.53
CA GLU A 124 -10.66 -4.11 1.21
C GLU A 124 -9.44 -4.98 1.48
N CYS A 125 -9.03 -5.08 2.75
CA CYS A 125 -8.03 -6.08 3.12
C CYS A 125 -8.69 -7.47 3.08
N ILE A 126 -8.24 -8.31 2.17
CA ILE A 126 -8.67 -9.70 2.05
C ILE A 126 -7.58 -10.62 2.58
N PHE A 127 -7.98 -11.58 3.40
CA PHE A 127 -7.16 -12.76 3.67
C PHE A 127 -7.56 -13.82 2.64
N LEU A 128 -6.61 -14.63 2.16
CA LEU A 128 -6.65 -15.67 1.11
C LEU A 128 -7.76 -16.76 1.20
N ASN A 129 -8.98 -16.42 1.64
CA ASN A 129 -10.11 -17.30 1.83
C ASN A 129 -11.38 -16.83 1.11
N ARG A 130 -11.30 -15.82 0.22
CA ARG A 130 -12.43 -15.35 -0.59
C ARG A 130 -12.09 -15.28 -2.08
N CYS A 131 -11.66 -16.39 -2.65
CA CYS A 131 -11.83 -16.62 -4.09
C CYS A 131 -13.32 -16.93 -4.32
N ASN A 132 -14.15 -15.90 -4.53
CA ASN A 132 -15.45 -15.92 -5.20
C ASN A 132 -16.28 -14.69 -4.77
N LEU A 133 -15.97 -13.53 -5.35
CA LEU A 133 -16.94 -12.43 -5.45
C LEU A 133 -17.02 -12.09 -6.94
N GLN A 134 -18.05 -12.62 -7.59
CA GLN A 134 -18.42 -12.24 -8.95
C GLN A 134 -18.74 -10.75 -8.97
N CYS A 135 -18.33 -10.08 -10.04
CA CYS A 135 -18.79 -8.73 -10.35
C CYS A 135 -20.31 -8.77 -10.54
N GLU A 136 -21.07 -8.31 -9.55
CA GLU A 136 -22.48 -8.04 -9.76
C GLU A 136 -22.60 -6.77 -10.61
N SER A 137 -22.97 -6.96 -11.86
CA SER A 137 -23.42 -5.91 -12.77
C SER A 137 -24.76 -5.37 -12.27
N TYR A 138 -24.78 -4.12 -11.81
CA TYR A 138 -25.99 -3.32 -11.59
C TYR A 138 -26.38 -2.56 -12.85
#